data_AF-A0A969S460-F1
#
_entry.id   AF-A0A969S460-F1
#
_cell.length_a   1.000
_cell.length_b   1.000
_cell.length_c   1.000
_cell.angle_alpha   90.00
_cell.angle_beta   90.00
_cell.angle_gamma   90.00
#
_symmetry.space_group_name_H-M   'P 1'
#
loop_
_entity.id
_entity.type
_entity.pdbx_description
1 polymer ?
#
loop_
_entity_poly.entity_id
_entity_poly.type
_entity_poly.pdbx_seq_one_letter_code
_entity_poly.pdbx_strand_id
1 'polypeptide(L)'
;MSIFPFGILFAVGMLMSAVFGTIHWAMAWEEGWLWGCLALIPVLSLAFTIRFWHQAWVRRCFLAGVVSLSVAIANLICLILNIPNLPQSLQAYRKGDSMALIELFTTDAWADEHVVTQAEPTPKPTPFDRFSDGVAYASEAAKLAQTAETQADWEQVASNWEYAAAMMAAVPTEHPRFIMAQVKVAEYEKNRATIQRERQARR
;
A
#
# COMPACT_ATOMS: atom_id res chain seq x y z
N MET A 1 33.21 2.68 12.34
CA MET A 1 32.11 2.05 13.11
C MET A 1 31.20 3.16 13.62
N SER A 2 30.17 3.48 12.85
CA SER A 2 29.27 4.60 13.13
C SER A 2 28.07 4.06 13.89
N ILE A 3 28.01 4.31 15.20
CA ILE A 3 26.88 3.94 16.04
C ILE A 3 25.70 4.85 15.62
N PHE A 4 24.61 4.20 15.23
CA PHE A 4 23.54 4.72 14.39
C PHE A 4 22.63 5.80 15.04
N PRO A 5 22.08 6.74 14.25
CA PRO A 5 21.08 7.73 14.67
C PRO A 5 19.75 7.12 15.17
N PHE A 6 19.52 5.82 14.94
CA PHE A 6 18.33 5.11 15.42
C PHE A 6 18.22 5.04 16.95
N GLY A 7 19.35 5.05 17.68
CA GLY A 7 19.33 5.01 19.14
C GLY A 7 18.72 6.26 19.76
N ILE A 8 18.96 7.42 19.16
CA ILE A 8 18.46 8.72 19.67
C ILE A 8 16.95 8.83 19.45
N LEU A 9 16.46 8.46 18.26
CA LEU A 9 15.03 8.47 17.97
C LEU A 9 14.25 7.49 18.87
N PHE A 10 14.84 6.33 19.18
CA PHE A 10 14.25 5.38 20.12
C PHE A 10 14.18 5.94 21.55
N ALA A 11 15.27 6.58 22.02
CA ALA A 11 15.30 7.20 23.33
C ALA A 11 14.28 8.35 23.46
N VAL A 12 14.16 9.20 22.43
CA VAL A 12 13.16 10.28 22.39
C VAL A 12 11.73 9.72 22.43
N GLY A 13 11.46 8.64 21.69
CA GLY A 13 10.16 7.97 21.70
C GLY A 13 9.79 7.41 23.08
N MET A 14 10.75 6.77 23.78
CA MET A 14 10.52 6.29 25.14
C MET A 14 10.24 7.42 26.13
N LEU A 15 10.98 8.52 26.01
CA LEU A 15 10.84 9.67 26.90
C LEU A 15 9.48 10.37 26.70
N MET A 16 9.05 10.51 25.46
CA MET A 16 7.70 11.04 25.14
C MET A 16 6.60 10.11 25.68
N SER A 17 6.70 8.80 25.48
CA SER A 17 5.71 7.86 26.02
C SER A 17 5.64 7.88 27.55
N ALA A 18 6.78 8.07 28.23
CA ALA A 18 6.82 8.18 29.69
C ALA A 18 6.14 9.47 30.18
N VAL A 19 6.42 10.60 29.53
CA VAL A 19 5.82 11.90 29.88
C VAL A 19 4.32 11.92 29.58
N PHE A 20 3.89 11.41 28.42
CA PHE A 20 2.46 11.31 28.11
C PHE A 20 1.74 10.32 29.03
N GLY A 21 2.39 9.22 29.39
CA GLY A 21 1.85 8.23 30.34
C GLY A 21 1.64 8.80 31.74
N THR A 22 2.58 9.59 32.25
CA THR A 22 2.45 10.23 33.58
C THR A 22 1.40 11.34 33.59
N ILE A 23 1.29 12.12 32.51
CA ILE A 23 0.26 13.15 32.37
C ILE A 23 -1.14 12.53 32.30
N HIS A 24 -1.34 11.45 31.53
CA HIS A 24 -2.61 10.73 31.50
C HIS A 24 -2.94 10.06 32.84
N TRP A 25 -1.94 9.51 33.53
CA TRP A 25 -2.12 8.92 34.85
C TRP A 25 -2.56 9.94 35.90
N ALA A 26 -2.00 11.16 35.84
CA ALA A 26 -2.42 12.26 36.71
C ALA A 26 -3.87 12.74 36.43
N MET A 27 -4.29 12.79 35.17
CA MET A 27 -5.68 13.15 34.82
C MET A 27 -6.69 12.04 35.17
N ALA A 28 -6.30 10.77 35.04
CA ALA A 28 -7.17 9.63 35.35
C ALA A 28 -7.42 9.44 36.85
N TRP A 29 -6.62 10.08 37.72
CA TRP A 29 -6.76 9.99 39.18
C TRP A 29 -8.01 10.70 39.72
N GLU A 30 -8.56 11.68 38.99
CA GLU A 30 -9.77 12.42 39.44
C GLU A 30 -11.10 11.73 39.08
N GLU A 31 -11.12 10.76 38.16
CA GLU A 31 -12.37 10.20 37.58
C GLU A 31 -12.71 8.77 38.05
N GLY A 32 -11.99 8.24 39.04
CA GLY A 32 -12.29 6.94 39.65
C GLY A 32 -11.66 5.72 38.97
N TRP A 33 -11.59 4.63 39.73
CA TRP A 33 -10.59 3.56 39.66
C TRP A 33 -10.55 2.70 38.38
N LEU A 34 -11.52 2.81 37.48
CA LEU A 34 -11.59 1.97 36.27
C LEU A 34 -10.61 2.39 35.17
N TRP A 35 -10.28 3.69 35.06
CA TRP A 35 -9.32 4.19 34.07
C TRP A 35 -7.86 3.89 34.44
N GLY A 36 -7.55 3.73 35.73
CA GLY A 36 -6.20 3.39 36.20
C GLY A 36 -5.71 2.03 35.69
N CYS A 37 -6.61 1.05 35.57
CA CYS A 37 -6.28 -0.26 35.00
C CYS A 37 -5.97 -0.17 33.49
N LEU A 38 -6.70 0.67 32.75
CA LEU A 38 -6.43 0.93 31.33
C LEU A 38 -5.08 1.64 31.14
N ALA A 39 -4.66 2.48 32.10
CA ALA A 39 -3.35 3.13 32.08
C ALA A 39 -2.18 2.15 32.30
N LEU A 40 -2.41 0.99 32.93
CA LEU A 40 -1.40 -0.06 33.08
C LEU A 40 -1.26 -0.95 31.84
N ILE A 41 -2.26 -1.01 30.97
CA ILE A 41 -2.21 -1.79 29.71
C ILE A 41 -1.02 -1.43 28.83
N PRO A 42 -0.71 -0.15 28.52
CA PRO A 42 0.46 0.17 27.70
C PRO A 42 1.78 -0.21 28.38
N VAL A 43 1.87 -0.06 29.71
CA VAL A 43 3.08 -0.42 30.47
C VAL A 43 3.31 -1.94 30.47
N LEU A 44 2.25 -2.72 30.70
CA LEU A 44 2.30 -4.18 30.66
C LEU A 44 2.56 -4.69 29.24
N SER A 45 1.96 -4.05 28.22
CA SER A 45 2.22 -4.36 26.81
C SER A 45 3.66 -4.08 26.41
N LEU A 46 4.24 -2.97 26.87
CA LEU A 46 5.64 -2.63 26.64
C LEU A 46 6.59 -3.61 27.35
N ALA A 47 6.33 -3.92 28.62
CA ALA A 47 7.11 -4.89 29.39
C ALA A 47 7.06 -6.28 28.76
N PHE A 48 5.88 -6.72 28.30
CA PHE A 48 5.70 -7.98 27.57
C PHE A 48 6.48 -7.96 26.25
N THR A 49 6.37 -6.88 25.47
CA THR A 49 7.06 -6.73 24.19
C THR A 49 8.58 -6.77 24.37
N ILE A 50 9.12 -6.11 25.40
CA ILE A 50 10.56 -6.13 25.72
C ILE A 50 10.99 -7.53 26.17
N ARG A 51 10.24 -8.16 27.08
CA ARG A 51 10.53 -9.50 27.62
C ARG A 51 10.57 -10.56 26.52
N PHE A 52 9.68 -10.46 25.54
CA PHE A 52 9.52 -11.44 24.46
C PHE A 52 10.10 -10.97 23.10
N TRP A 53 10.83 -9.84 23.07
CA TRP A 53 11.38 -9.26 21.84
C TRP A 53 12.34 -10.19 21.08
N HIS A 54 12.98 -11.11 21.81
CA HIS A 54 13.86 -12.12 21.21
C HIS A 54 13.11 -13.10 20.29
N GLN A 55 11.79 -13.25 20.46
CA GLN A 55 10.98 -14.13 19.64
C GLN A 55 10.65 -13.48 18.28
N ALA A 56 11.07 -14.13 17.18
CA ALA A 56 10.92 -13.58 15.83
C ALA A 56 9.45 -13.35 15.41
N TRP A 57 8.51 -14.14 15.94
CA TRP A 57 7.09 -13.99 15.66
C TRP A 57 6.50 -12.73 16.33
N VAL A 58 6.91 -12.44 17.57
CA VAL A 58 6.49 -11.24 18.33
C VAL A 58 6.91 -9.96 17.60
N ARG A 59 8.13 -9.94 17.06
CA ARG A 59 8.63 -8.80 16.27
C ARG A 59 7.79 -8.53 15.01
N ARG A 60 7.39 -9.59 14.30
CA ARG A 60 6.58 -9.47 13.08
C ARG A 60 5.18 -8.96 13.39
N CYS A 61 4.53 -9.50 14.42
CA CYS A 61 3.21 -9.05 14.86
C CYS A 61 3.23 -7.60 15.34
N PHE A 62 4.26 -7.21 16.10
CA PHE A 62 4.42 -5.83 16.56
C PHE A 62 4.59 -4.84 15.40
N LEU A 63 5.46 -5.15 14.44
CA LEU A 63 5.65 -4.31 13.25
C LEU A 63 4.37 -4.18 12.42
N ALA A 64 3.64 -5.29 12.21
CA ALA A 64 2.36 -5.27 11.53
C ALA A 64 1.31 -4.41 12.25
N GLY A 65 1.28 -4.47 13.60
CA GLY A 65 0.44 -3.62 14.42
C GLY A 65 0.76 -2.13 14.29
N VAL A 66 2.05 -1.76 14.33
CA VAL A 66 2.49 -0.36 14.17
C VAL A 66 2.14 0.18 12.78
N VAL A 67 2.35 -0.61 11.73
CA VAL A 67 1.98 -0.21 10.35
C VAL A 67 0.47 -0.07 10.20
N SER A 68 -0.31 -0.96 10.82
CA SER A 68 -1.77 -0.86 10.77
C SER A 68 -2.28 0.39 11.50
N LEU A 69 -1.67 0.70 12.65
CA LEU A 69 -2.01 1.88 13.44
C LEU A 69 -1.64 3.19 12.71
N SER A 70 -0.47 3.26 12.05
CA SER A 70 -0.07 4.45 11.31
C SER A 70 -1.00 4.74 10.13
N VAL A 71 -1.44 3.70 9.40
CA VAL A 71 -2.43 3.84 8.31
C VAL A 71 -3.77 4.33 8.84
N ALA A 72 -4.24 3.77 9.97
CA ALA A 72 -5.49 4.20 10.60
C ALA A 72 -5.43 5.67 11.05
N ILE A 73 -4.32 6.09 11.65
CA ILE A 73 -4.10 7.48 12.09
C ILE A 73 -4.06 8.41 10.88
N ALA A 74 -3.35 8.05 9.81
CA ALA A 74 -3.31 8.86 8.58
C ALA A 74 -4.72 9.06 8.00
N ASN A 75 -5.52 8.00 7.94
CA ASN A 75 -6.90 8.07 7.45
C ASN A 75 -7.79 8.95 8.35
N LEU A 76 -7.64 8.83 9.67
CA LEU A 76 -8.36 9.65 10.64
C LEU A 76 -7.96 11.14 10.55
N ILE A 77 -6.67 11.45 10.38
CA ILE A 77 -6.18 12.81 10.18
C ILE A 77 -6.75 13.41 8.88
N CYS A 78 -6.79 12.63 7.79
CA CYS A 78 -7.42 13.06 6.54
C CYS A 78 -8.91 13.37 6.71
N LEU A 79 -9.61 12.63 7.57
CA LEU A 79 -11.03 12.85 7.87
C LEU A 79 -11.25 14.10 8.75
N ILE A 80 -10.41 14.28 9.77
CA ILE A 80 -10.50 15.40 10.73
C ILE A 80 -10.16 16.74 10.08
N LEU A 81 -9.16 16.77 9.20
CA LEU A 81 -8.73 18.02 8.57
C LEU A 81 -9.73 18.59 7.55
N ASN A 82 -10.83 17.88 7.24
CA ASN A 82 -11.97 18.30 6.40
C ASN A 82 -11.63 19.36 5.34
N ILE A 83 -10.58 19.12 4.55
CA ILE A 83 -10.01 20.09 3.62
C ILE A 83 -11.05 20.28 2.49
N PRO A 84 -11.78 21.42 2.43
CA PRO A 84 -12.92 21.56 1.54
C PRO A 84 -12.53 21.80 0.07
N ASN A 85 -11.25 22.04 -0.19
CA ASN A 85 -10.69 22.12 -1.54
C ASN A 85 -9.40 21.31 -1.58
N LEU A 86 -9.56 20.00 -1.72
CA LEU A 86 -8.46 19.13 -2.10
C LEU A 86 -8.11 19.46 -3.58
N PRO A 87 -6.83 19.75 -3.91
CA PRO A 87 -6.41 19.96 -5.29
C PRO A 87 -6.84 18.75 -6.14
N GLN A 88 -7.20 18.98 -7.41
CA GLN A 88 -7.80 17.98 -8.30
C GLN A 88 -7.04 16.64 -8.33
N SER A 89 -5.72 16.68 -8.16
CA SER A 89 -4.85 15.50 -8.07
C SER A 89 -5.21 14.54 -6.93
N LEU A 90 -5.70 15.06 -5.79
CA LEU A 90 -6.05 14.27 -4.62
C LEU A 90 -7.53 13.83 -4.61
N GLN A 91 -8.36 14.36 -5.51
CA GLN A 91 -9.75 13.90 -5.65
C GLN A 91 -9.83 12.50 -6.29
N ALA A 92 -8.83 12.14 -7.11
CA ALA A 92 -8.67 10.80 -7.66
C ALA A 92 -8.40 9.74 -6.57
N TYR A 93 -7.71 10.10 -5.48
CA TYR A 93 -7.53 9.24 -4.32
C TYR A 93 -8.87 8.91 -3.62
N ARG A 94 -9.76 9.91 -3.45
CA ARG A 94 -11.10 9.71 -2.87
C ARG A 94 -11.99 8.79 -3.72
N LYS A 95 -11.78 8.77 -5.04
CA LYS A 95 -12.56 7.96 -5.98
C LYS A 95 -12.05 6.53 -6.19
N GLY A 96 -10.91 6.17 -5.58
CA GLY A 96 -10.28 4.85 -5.78
C GLY A 96 -9.50 4.73 -7.10
N ASP A 97 -9.23 5.84 -7.79
CA ASP A 97 -8.41 5.87 -9.00
C ASP A 97 -6.92 5.80 -8.60
N SER A 98 -6.42 4.58 -8.48
CA SER A 98 -5.03 4.23 -8.14
C SER A 98 -3.96 4.79 -9.10
N MET A 99 -4.37 5.39 -10.21
CA MET A 99 -3.53 6.02 -11.23
C MET A 99 -2.92 7.36 -10.82
N ALA A 100 -3.67 8.20 -10.09
CA ALA A 100 -3.21 9.54 -9.72
C ALA A 100 -2.20 9.52 -8.56
N LEU A 101 -2.22 8.44 -7.77
CA LEU A 101 -1.25 8.24 -6.70
C LEU A 101 0.16 8.06 -7.25
N ILE A 102 0.32 7.35 -8.38
CA ILE A 102 1.65 7.15 -8.99
C ILE A 102 2.24 8.49 -9.43
N GLU A 103 1.43 9.36 -10.03
CA GLU A 103 1.87 10.68 -10.50
C GLU A 103 2.39 11.56 -9.35
N LEU A 104 1.70 11.56 -8.19
CA LEU A 104 2.07 12.33 -7.00
C LEU A 104 3.38 11.87 -6.34
N PHE A 105 3.75 10.59 -6.49
CA PHE A 105 5.02 10.04 -5.98
C PHE A 105 6.15 10.03 -7.02
N THR A 106 5.88 10.47 -8.25
CA THR A 106 6.86 10.51 -9.35
C THR A 106 7.26 11.92 -9.77
N THR A 107 6.54 12.96 -9.33
CA THR A 107 6.97 14.35 -9.56
C THR A 107 7.78 14.86 -8.39
N ASP A 108 9.01 14.35 -8.28
CA ASP A 108 10.06 15.13 -7.62
C ASP A 108 10.56 16.14 -8.64
N ALA A 109 10.27 17.41 -8.35
CA ALA A 109 10.85 18.55 -9.03
C ALA A 109 12.39 18.53 -8.92
N TRP A 110 13.08 18.02 -9.95
CA TRP A 110 14.50 18.28 -10.25
C TRP A 110 14.88 17.84 -11.67
N ALA A 111 14.30 18.48 -12.68
CA ALA A 111 14.97 18.61 -13.97
C ALA A 111 14.70 20.00 -14.52
N ASP A 112 15.76 20.82 -14.51
CA ASP A 112 15.84 22.11 -15.15
C ASP A 112 15.33 22.07 -16.60
N GLU A 113 14.63 23.14 -16.94
CA GLU A 113 14.66 23.84 -18.23
C GLU A 113 15.20 23.06 -19.44
N HIS A 114 14.30 22.35 -20.13
CA HIS A 114 14.35 22.30 -21.60
C HIS A 114 12.93 22.41 -22.16
N VAL A 115 12.59 23.64 -22.53
CA VAL A 115 11.51 23.96 -23.45
C VAL A 115 11.75 23.19 -24.75
N VAL A 116 10.90 22.19 -25.03
CA VAL A 116 10.66 21.72 -26.39
C VAL A 116 9.18 21.86 -26.66
N THR A 117 8.81 23.00 -27.23
CA THR A 117 7.58 23.17 -27.99
C THR A 117 7.57 22.14 -29.11
N GLN A 118 6.78 21.08 -28.98
CA GLN A 118 6.51 20.16 -30.08
C GLN A 118 5.00 20.15 -30.36
N ALA A 119 4.67 20.65 -31.54
CA ALA A 119 3.33 20.69 -32.10
C ALA A 119 2.64 19.32 -32.05
N GLU A 120 1.34 19.32 -31.73
CA GLU A 120 0.47 18.15 -31.77
C GLU A 120 0.55 17.45 -33.14
N PRO A 121 0.88 16.14 -33.19
CA PRO A 121 0.46 15.33 -34.30
C PRO A 121 -0.95 14.81 -34.02
N THR A 122 -1.87 15.21 -34.89
CA THR A 122 -3.21 14.66 -35.09
C THR A 122 -3.26 13.15 -34.79
N PRO A 123 -4.20 12.66 -33.95
CA PRO A 123 -4.25 11.25 -33.59
C PRO A 123 -4.63 10.43 -34.83
N LYS A 124 -3.68 9.62 -35.31
CA LYS A 124 -4.00 8.48 -36.17
C LYS A 124 -4.97 7.56 -35.42
N PRO A 125 -5.94 6.94 -36.11
CA PRO A 125 -6.89 6.04 -35.47
C PRO A 125 -6.13 4.88 -34.83
N THR A 126 -6.17 4.79 -33.50
CA THR A 126 -5.39 3.81 -32.76
C THR A 126 -5.99 2.41 -32.96
N PRO A 127 -5.19 1.41 -33.34
CA PRO A 127 -5.59 0.00 -33.32
C PRO A 127 -5.91 -0.42 -31.87
N PHE A 128 -6.89 -1.30 -31.67
CA PHE A 128 -7.19 -2.08 -30.45
C PHE A 128 -6.40 -1.67 -29.18
N ASP A 129 -7.08 -1.10 -28.17
CA ASP A 129 -6.46 -0.68 -26.90
C ASP A 129 -6.02 -1.90 -26.07
N ARG A 130 -4.85 -2.45 -26.41
CA ARG A 130 -4.18 -3.56 -25.72
C ARG A 130 -4.07 -3.34 -24.22
N PHE A 131 -3.88 -2.09 -23.81
CA PHE A 131 -3.83 -1.76 -22.40
C PHE A 131 -5.18 -2.02 -21.74
N SER A 132 -6.28 -1.52 -22.32
CA SER A 132 -7.63 -1.77 -21.81
C SER A 132 -7.96 -3.26 -21.76
N ASP A 133 -7.62 -4.01 -22.81
CA ASP A 133 -7.84 -5.47 -22.84
C ASP A 133 -7.08 -6.17 -21.71
N GLY A 134 -5.81 -5.80 -21.48
CA GLY A 134 -5.01 -6.35 -20.39
C GLY A 134 -5.61 -6.08 -19.01
N VAL A 135 -6.13 -4.87 -18.77
CA VAL A 135 -6.82 -4.53 -17.51
C VAL A 135 -8.10 -5.36 -17.36
N ALA A 136 -8.86 -5.56 -18.44
CA ALA A 136 -10.10 -6.33 -18.40
C ALA A 136 -9.82 -7.80 -18.00
N TYR A 137 -8.84 -8.46 -18.62
CA TYR A 137 -8.44 -9.81 -18.24
C TYR A 137 -7.94 -9.91 -16.79
N ALA A 138 -7.14 -8.94 -16.33
CA ALA A 138 -6.66 -8.90 -14.95
C ALA A 138 -7.82 -8.72 -13.95
N SER A 139 -8.79 -7.87 -14.27
CA SER A 139 -9.98 -7.67 -13.44
C SER A 139 -10.80 -8.95 -13.34
N GLU A 140 -11.00 -9.64 -14.46
CA GLU A 140 -11.73 -10.91 -14.48
C GLU A 140 -10.99 -12.00 -13.72
N ALA A 141 -9.67 -12.10 -13.87
CA ALA A 141 -8.84 -13.01 -13.08
C ALA A 141 -9.01 -12.77 -11.57
N ALA A 142 -8.97 -11.50 -11.13
CA ALA A 142 -9.14 -11.15 -9.73
C ALA A 142 -10.55 -11.43 -9.19
N LYS A 143 -11.59 -11.30 -10.01
CA LYS A 143 -12.96 -11.67 -9.64
C LYS A 143 -13.11 -13.18 -9.51
N LEU A 144 -12.68 -13.94 -10.52
CA LEU A 144 -12.74 -15.40 -10.52
C LEU A 144 -11.94 -15.99 -9.35
N ALA A 145 -10.79 -15.41 -9.01
CA ALA A 145 -9.98 -15.86 -7.88
C ALA A 145 -10.72 -15.80 -6.54
N GLN A 146 -11.69 -14.89 -6.36
CA GLN A 146 -12.43 -14.75 -5.11
C GLN A 146 -13.46 -15.86 -4.92
N THR A 147 -13.94 -16.46 -6.00
CA THR A 147 -14.97 -17.51 -5.98
C THR A 147 -14.46 -18.86 -6.48
N ALA A 148 -13.16 -18.97 -6.78
CA ALA A 148 -12.57 -20.19 -7.32
C ALA A 148 -12.46 -21.26 -6.22
N GLU A 149 -13.09 -22.40 -6.46
CA GLU A 149 -13.10 -23.52 -5.51
C GLU A 149 -12.38 -24.74 -6.10
N THR A 150 -12.54 -24.97 -7.40
CA THR A 150 -12.04 -26.15 -8.08
C THR A 150 -10.71 -25.89 -8.78
N GLN A 151 -9.97 -26.96 -9.06
CA GLN A 151 -8.73 -26.85 -9.83
C GLN A 151 -8.95 -26.21 -11.22
N ALA A 152 -10.10 -26.46 -11.84
CA ALA A 152 -10.46 -25.88 -13.13
C ALA A 152 -10.65 -24.36 -13.03
N ASP A 153 -11.30 -23.88 -11.96
CA ASP A 153 -11.46 -22.44 -11.72
C ASP A 153 -10.10 -21.76 -11.56
N TRP A 154 -9.20 -22.37 -10.79
CA TRP A 154 -7.83 -21.84 -10.60
C TRP A 154 -7.00 -21.86 -11.89
N GLU A 155 -7.25 -22.81 -12.79
CA GLU A 155 -6.64 -22.82 -14.12
C GLU A 155 -7.14 -21.67 -14.99
N GLN A 156 -8.44 -21.39 -14.96
CA GLN A 156 -9.03 -20.25 -15.67
C GLN A 156 -8.50 -18.92 -15.12
N VAL A 157 -8.35 -18.79 -13.80
CA VAL A 157 -7.76 -17.61 -13.17
C VAL A 157 -6.31 -17.41 -13.65
N ALA A 158 -5.50 -18.47 -13.65
CA ALA A 158 -4.10 -18.41 -14.10
C ALA A 158 -4.00 -18.02 -15.59
N SER A 159 -4.90 -18.54 -16.43
CA SER A 159 -4.99 -18.21 -17.85
C SER A 159 -5.35 -16.74 -18.07
N ASN A 160 -6.28 -16.18 -17.29
CA ASN A 160 -6.62 -14.76 -17.40
C ASN A 160 -5.46 -13.84 -16.97
N TRP A 161 -4.69 -14.20 -15.93
CA TRP A 161 -3.47 -13.46 -15.59
C TRP A 161 -2.40 -13.52 -16.69
N GLU A 162 -2.29 -14.65 -17.38
CA GLU A 162 -1.39 -14.81 -18.52
C GLU A 162 -1.81 -13.93 -19.71
N TYR A 163 -3.10 -13.94 -20.08
CA TYR A 163 -3.60 -13.07 -21.15
C TYR A 163 -3.46 -11.59 -20.79
N ALA A 164 -3.71 -11.22 -19.54
CA ALA A 164 -3.50 -9.86 -19.07
C ALA A 164 -2.03 -9.42 -19.24
N ALA A 165 -1.08 -10.25 -18.85
CA ALA A 165 0.35 -9.97 -19.01
C ALA A 165 0.75 -9.87 -20.50
N ALA A 166 0.25 -10.76 -21.34
CA ALA A 166 0.53 -10.74 -22.78
C ALA A 166 -0.01 -9.47 -23.46
N MET A 167 -1.22 -9.03 -23.09
CA MET A 167 -1.80 -7.80 -23.61
C MET A 167 -1.02 -6.56 -23.17
N MET A 168 -0.59 -6.51 -21.90
CA MET A 168 0.25 -5.42 -21.39
C MET A 168 1.63 -5.38 -22.05
N ALA A 169 2.26 -6.53 -22.29
CA ALA A 169 3.55 -6.63 -22.96
C ALA A 169 3.48 -6.23 -24.45
N ALA A 170 2.29 -6.33 -25.06
CA ALA A 170 2.04 -5.97 -26.45
C ALA A 170 1.64 -4.49 -26.64
N VAL A 171 1.64 -3.69 -25.58
CA VAL A 171 1.35 -2.25 -25.67
C VAL A 171 2.50 -1.56 -26.43
N PRO A 172 2.21 -0.76 -27.49
CA PRO A 172 3.24 -0.04 -28.24
C PRO A 172 3.97 0.99 -27.37
N THR A 173 5.23 1.26 -27.70
CA THR A 173 6.08 2.25 -27.01
C THR A 173 5.54 3.68 -27.11
N GLU A 174 4.78 3.98 -28.16
CA GLU A 174 4.15 5.28 -28.40
C GLU A 174 2.87 5.47 -27.57
N HIS A 175 2.38 4.42 -26.92
CA HIS A 175 1.17 4.49 -26.12
C HIS A 175 1.42 5.26 -24.82
N PRO A 176 0.55 6.21 -24.43
CA PRO A 176 0.78 7.05 -23.24
C PRO A 176 0.90 6.24 -21.94
N ARG A 177 0.36 5.01 -21.92
CA ARG A 177 0.41 4.09 -20.77
C ARG A 177 1.45 2.98 -20.90
N PHE A 178 2.39 3.06 -21.85
CA PHE A 178 3.39 2.02 -22.10
C PHE A 178 4.20 1.66 -20.84
N ILE A 179 4.78 2.66 -20.16
CA ILE A 179 5.60 2.43 -18.96
C ILE A 179 4.79 1.70 -17.88
N MET A 180 3.54 2.13 -17.66
CA MET A 180 2.66 1.44 -16.73
C MET A 180 2.32 0.01 -17.17
N ALA A 181 2.08 -0.21 -18.47
CA ALA A 181 1.82 -1.54 -19.00
C ALA A 181 2.98 -2.50 -18.64
N GLN A 182 4.22 -2.06 -18.85
CA GLN A 182 5.40 -2.85 -18.53
C GLN A 182 5.53 -3.16 -17.03
N VAL A 183 5.18 -2.21 -16.15
CA VAL A 183 5.11 -2.47 -14.70
C VAL A 183 4.04 -3.52 -14.39
N LYS A 184 2.87 -3.43 -15.04
CA LYS A 184 1.77 -4.38 -14.84
C LYS A 184 2.08 -5.79 -15.34
N VAL A 185 2.91 -5.97 -16.38
CA VAL A 185 3.39 -7.30 -16.81
C VAL A 185 4.00 -8.05 -15.63
N ALA A 186 4.96 -7.45 -14.93
CA ALA A 186 5.66 -8.10 -13.82
C ALA A 186 4.71 -8.43 -12.65
N GLU A 187 3.75 -7.55 -12.37
CA GLU A 187 2.72 -7.78 -11.36
C GLU A 187 1.83 -8.97 -11.72
N TYR A 188 1.35 -9.04 -12.96
CA TYR A 188 0.45 -10.10 -13.42
C TYR A 188 1.15 -11.46 -13.49
N GLU A 189 2.42 -11.49 -13.92
CA GLU A 189 3.23 -12.71 -13.89
C GLU A 189 3.43 -13.23 -12.46
N LYS A 190 3.66 -12.34 -11.50
CA LYS A 190 3.77 -12.70 -10.08
C LYS A 190 2.46 -13.26 -9.52
N ASN A 191 1.33 -12.69 -9.89
CA ASN A 191 0.01 -13.17 -9.49
C ASN A 191 -0.22 -14.58 -10.03
N ARG A 192 0.03 -14.79 -11.33
CA ARG A 192 -0.03 -16.12 -11.97
C ARG A 192 0.85 -17.14 -11.25
N ALA A 193 2.10 -16.79 -10.93
CA ALA A 193 3.04 -17.69 -10.26
C ALA A 193 2.60 -18.05 -8.82
N THR A 194 1.91 -17.15 -8.13
CA THR A 194 1.34 -17.43 -6.79
C THR A 194 0.18 -18.42 -6.90
N ILE A 195 -0.74 -18.19 -7.83
CA ILE A 195 -1.90 -19.05 -8.04
C ILE A 195 -1.48 -20.45 -8.50
N GLN A 196 -0.47 -20.55 -9.37
CA GLN A 196 0.06 -21.84 -9.80
C GLN A 196 0.61 -22.67 -8.63
N ARG A 197 1.28 -22.01 -7.67
CA ARG A 197 1.82 -22.65 -6.46
C ARG A 197 0.69 -23.10 -5.54
N GLU A 198 -0.31 -22.26 -5.32
CA GLU A 198 -1.48 -22.60 -4.51
C GLU A 198 -2.26 -23.79 -5.09
N ARG A 199 -2.43 -23.84 -6.41
CA ARG A 199 -3.02 -24.98 -7.11
C ARG A 199 -2.24 -26.28 -6.87
N GLN A 200 -0.91 -26.22 -6.95
CA GLN A 200 -0.07 -27.40 -6.72
C GLN A 200 -0.15 -27.92 -5.28
N ALA A 201 -0.29 -27.03 -4.30
CA ALA A 201 -0.46 -27.39 -2.90
C ALA A 201 -1.83 -28.02 -2.58
N ARG A 202 -2.82 -27.84 -3.46
CA ARG A 202 -4.19 -28.36 -3.33
C ARG A 202 -4.43 -29.68 -4.07
N ARG A 203 -3.41 -30.24 -4.72
CA ARG A 203 -3.44 -31.57 -5.34
C ARG A 203 -3.18 -32.66 -4.31
#